data_AF-A0A699H971-F1
#
_entry.id   AF-A0A699H971-F1
#
_cell.length_a   1.000
_cell.length_b   1.000
_cell.length_c   1.000
_cell.angle_alpha   90.00
_cell.angle_beta   90.00
_cell.angle_gamma   90.00
#
_symmetry.space_group_name_H-M   'P 1'
#
loop_
_entity.id
_entity.type
_entity.pdbx_description
1 polymer ?
#
loop_
_entity_poly.entity_id
_entity_poly.type
_entity_poly.pdbx_seq_one_letter_code
_entity_poly.pdbx_strand_id
1 'polypeptide(L)'
;MDEVCNQVPEKALCFEILKNDSCSLSGKLEDFAKRAVEVAVNNATGLPDFVKSLANNATRPIIKSRILRCVQNTEDAFNYIKKAKQLVQTHQYGPANNMASLASVALSDCDNNFWKPPAQPIQLKRATYGLRALVVIVCVFTNDLG
;
A
#
# COMPACT_ATOMS: atom_id res chain seq x y z
N MET A 1 -13.51 -10.47 10.50
CA MET A 1 -13.41 -10.08 9.07
C MET A 1 -14.39 -8.97 8.74
N ASP A 2 -15.70 -9.23 8.84
CA ASP A 2 -16.75 -8.25 8.49
C ASP A 2 -16.62 -6.93 9.26
N GLU A 3 -16.29 -7.00 10.54
CA GLU A 3 -16.05 -5.82 11.38
C GLU A 3 -14.87 -4.97 10.84
N VAL A 4 -13.73 -5.60 10.58
CA VAL A 4 -12.53 -4.93 10.02
C VAL A 4 -12.78 -4.35 8.64
N CYS A 5 -13.34 -5.14 7.71
CA CYS A 5 -13.61 -4.67 6.35
C CYS A 5 -14.70 -3.61 6.29
N ASN A 6 -15.45 -3.38 7.37
CA ASN A 6 -16.38 -2.26 7.46
C ASN A 6 -15.72 -0.95 7.89
N GLN A 7 -14.53 -0.97 8.46
CA GLN A 7 -13.77 0.20 8.88
C GLN A 7 -12.90 0.79 7.74
N VAL A 8 -12.58 -0.01 6.72
CA VAL A 8 -11.77 0.45 5.58
C VAL A 8 -12.63 1.20 4.56
N PRO A 9 -12.10 2.26 3.92
CA PRO A 9 -12.82 2.95 2.84
C PRO A 9 -13.12 2.02 1.65
N GLU A 10 -12.17 1.17 1.28
CA GLU A 10 -12.27 0.24 0.14
C GLU A 10 -12.80 -1.13 0.59
N LYS A 11 -14.04 -1.17 1.07
CA LYS A 11 -14.67 -2.36 1.65
C LYS A 11 -14.66 -3.56 0.69
N ALA A 12 -15.04 -3.33 -0.57
CA ALA A 12 -15.11 -4.37 -1.59
C ALA A 12 -13.74 -5.03 -1.81
N LEU A 13 -12.69 -4.22 -1.90
CA LEU A 13 -11.32 -4.69 -2.04
C LEU A 13 -10.87 -5.53 -0.82
N CYS A 14 -11.22 -5.08 0.39
CA CYS A 14 -10.94 -5.85 1.62
C CYS A 14 -11.59 -7.23 1.57
N PHE A 15 -12.88 -7.30 1.24
CA PHE A 15 -13.54 -8.60 1.11
C PHE A 15 -12.96 -9.47 -0.02
N GLU A 16 -12.59 -8.88 -1.16
CA GLU A 16 -11.98 -9.60 -2.28
C GLU A 16 -10.67 -10.28 -1.90
N ILE A 17 -9.77 -9.55 -1.22
CA ILE A 17 -8.45 -10.04 -0.80
C ILE A 17 -8.56 -11.23 0.14
N LEU A 18 -9.59 -11.25 0.98
CA LEU A 18 -9.79 -12.25 2.03
C LEU A 18 -10.66 -13.42 1.57
N LYS A 19 -11.58 -13.21 0.61
CA LYS A 19 -12.43 -14.27 0.04
C LYS A 19 -11.67 -15.27 -0.82
N ASN A 20 -10.61 -14.84 -1.51
CA ASN A 20 -9.84 -15.74 -2.39
C ASN A 20 -9.14 -16.90 -1.66
N ASP A 21 -9.19 -16.97 -0.33
CA ASP A 21 -8.57 -18.05 0.47
C ASP A 21 -9.33 -18.43 1.74
N SER A 22 -10.63 -18.10 1.84
CA SER A 22 -11.40 -18.35 3.09
C SER A 22 -11.47 -19.82 3.51
N CYS A 23 -11.17 -20.77 2.62
CA CYS A 23 -11.08 -22.20 2.94
C CYS A 23 -9.75 -22.60 3.61
N SER A 24 -8.68 -21.81 3.46
CA SER A 24 -7.34 -22.11 3.99
C SER A 24 -6.99 -21.33 5.26
N LEU A 25 -7.68 -20.20 5.50
CA LEU A 25 -7.52 -19.40 6.71
C LEU A 25 -8.34 -20.01 7.84
N SER A 26 -7.81 -20.05 9.06
CA SER A 26 -8.50 -20.62 10.22
C SER A 26 -9.68 -19.77 10.74
N GLY A 27 -10.10 -18.77 9.95
CA GLY A 27 -11.05 -17.72 10.34
C GLY A 27 -10.48 -16.70 11.33
N LYS A 28 -9.20 -16.84 11.71
CA LYS A 28 -8.51 -16.00 12.68
C LYS A 28 -8.06 -14.68 12.07
N LEU A 29 -8.08 -13.63 12.89
CA LEU A 29 -7.77 -12.27 12.48
C LEU A 29 -6.31 -12.12 12.02
N GLU A 30 -5.41 -12.88 12.66
CA GLU A 30 -4.00 -12.98 12.34
C GLU A 30 -3.74 -13.51 10.93
N ASP A 31 -4.54 -14.50 10.50
CA ASP A 31 -4.42 -15.08 9.15
C ASP A 31 -4.84 -14.07 8.09
N PHE A 32 -5.89 -13.28 8.36
CA PHE A 32 -6.31 -12.18 7.51
C PHE A 32 -5.26 -11.05 7.45
N ALA A 33 -4.61 -10.72 8.57
CA ALA A 33 -3.53 -9.73 8.60
C ALA A 33 -2.30 -10.19 7.77
N LYS A 34 -1.90 -11.46 7.90
CA LYS A 34 -0.83 -12.07 7.10
C LYS A 34 -1.16 -12.00 5.60
N ARG A 35 -2.39 -12.36 5.23
CA ARG A 35 -2.85 -12.28 3.83
C ARG A 35 -2.84 -10.84 3.30
N ALA A 36 -3.40 -9.90 4.05
CA ALA A 36 -3.47 -8.51 3.63
C ALA A 36 -2.06 -7.94 3.34
N VAL A 37 -1.09 -8.20 4.22
CA VAL A 37 0.28 -7.70 4.03
C VAL A 37 1.01 -8.43 2.90
N GLU A 38 0.73 -9.70 2.66
CA GLU A 38 1.26 -10.42 1.50
C GLU A 38 0.77 -9.84 0.17
N VAL A 39 -0.53 -9.57 0.06
CA VAL A 39 -1.09 -8.92 -1.14
C VAL A 39 -0.49 -7.52 -1.33
N ALA A 40 -0.33 -6.74 -0.26
CA ALA A 40 0.32 -5.43 -0.32
C ALA A 40 1.78 -5.53 -0.81
N VAL A 41 2.57 -6.49 -0.31
CA VAL A 41 3.96 -6.73 -0.79
C VAL A 41 3.96 -7.10 -2.28
N ASN A 42 3.10 -8.02 -2.68
CA ASN A 42 3.04 -8.47 -4.08
C ASN A 42 2.66 -7.33 -5.02
N ASN A 43 1.72 -6.47 -4.61
CA ASN A 43 1.31 -5.32 -5.40
C ASN A 43 2.35 -4.19 -5.42
N ALA A 44 3.11 -4.02 -4.33
CA ALA A 44 4.22 -3.07 -4.26
C ALA A 44 5.45 -3.51 -5.06
N THR A 45 5.57 -4.82 -5.35
CA THR A 45 6.70 -5.37 -6.11
C THR A 45 6.69 -4.79 -7.53
N GLY A 46 7.80 -4.17 -7.92
CA GLY A 46 7.94 -3.53 -9.23
C GLY A 46 7.30 -2.15 -9.35
N LEU A 47 6.61 -1.64 -8.32
CA LEU A 47 6.06 -0.28 -8.33
C LEU A 47 7.17 0.79 -8.49
N PRO A 48 8.30 0.75 -7.76
CA PRO A 48 9.39 1.71 -7.96
C PRO A 48 9.92 1.74 -9.40
N ASP A 49 10.12 0.57 -10.01
CA ASP A 49 10.60 0.45 -11.39
C ASP A 49 9.58 0.98 -12.40
N PHE A 50 8.30 0.72 -12.18
CA PHE A 50 7.21 1.29 -12.96
C PHE A 50 7.20 2.83 -12.89
N VAL A 51 7.30 3.40 -11.70
CA VAL A 51 7.34 4.87 -11.51
C VAL A 51 8.60 5.47 -12.16
N LYS A 52 9.74 4.79 -12.05
CA LYS A 52 10.99 5.18 -12.72
C LYS A 52 10.84 5.16 -14.25
N SER A 53 10.18 4.16 -14.80
CA SER A 53 9.86 4.09 -16.24
C SER A 53 8.97 5.26 -16.67
N LEU A 54 7.93 5.60 -15.89
CA LEU A 54 7.10 6.77 -16.14
C LEU A 54 7.90 8.09 -16.13
N ALA A 55 8.87 8.22 -15.22
CA ALA A 55 9.74 9.39 -15.18
C ALA A 55 10.63 9.49 -16.42
N ASN A 56 11.15 8.36 -16.91
CA ASN A 56 11.99 8.33 -18.10
C ASN A 56 11.22 8.69 -19.37
N ASN A 57 9.94 8.31 -19.45
CA ASN A 57 9.07 8.60 -20.59
C ASN A 57 8.41 9.99 -20.53
N ALA A 58 8.57 10.73 -19.43
CA ALA A 58 7.98 12.04 -19.28
C ALA A 58 8.72 13.11 -20.10
N THR A 59 8.03 13.72 -21.06
CA THR A 59 8.59 14.78 -21.93
C THR A 59 8.68 16.13 -21.23
N ARG A 60 7.77 16.43 -20.30
CA ARG A 60 7.73 17.71 -19.57
C ARG A 60 8.67 17.66 -18.36
N PRO A 61 9.69 18.54 -18.26
CA PRO A 61 10.66 18.51 -17.16
C PRO A 61 10.03 18.57 -15.76
N ILE A 62 8.98 19.40 -15.59
CA ILE A 62 8.27 19.52 -14.32
C ILE A 62 7.53 18.24 -13.92
N ILE A 63 6.96 17.51 -14.89
CA ILE A 63 6.33 16.22 -14.63
C ILE A 63 7.39 15.19 -14.26
N LYS A 64 8.48 15.11 -15.04
CA LYS A 64 9.60 14.21 -14.76
C LYS A 64 10.15 14.38 -13.35
N SER A 65 10.43 15.62 -12.94
CA SER A 65 10.94 15.93 -11.60
C SER A 65 9.99 15.48 -10.49
N ARG A 66 8.68 15.67 -10.65
CA ARG A 66 7.67 15.23 -9.68
C ARG A 66 7.54 13.70 -9.63
N ILE A 67 7.59 13.01 -10.78
CA ILE A 67 7.58 11.54 -10.81
C ILE A 67 8.86 10.97 -10.16
N LEU A 68 10.02 11.61 -10.34
CA LEU A 68 11.26 11.16 -9.68
C LEU A 68 11.17 11.22 -8.15
N ARG A 69 10.47 12.21 -7.57
CA ARG A 69 10.19 12.23 -6.13
C ARG A 69 9.28 11.07 -5.72
N CYS A 70 8.29 10.75 -6.56
CA CYS A 70 7.46 9.57 -6.36
C CYS A 70 8.24 8.26 -6.39
N VAL A 71 9.35 8.15 -7.14
CA VAL A 71 10.20 6.94 -7.12
C VAL A 71 10.67 6.68 -5.69
N GLN A 72 11.30 7.67 -5.05
CA GLN A 72 11.75 7.56 -3.66
C GLN A 72 10.59 7.26 -2.71
N ASN A 73 9.46 7.94 -2.86
CA ASN A 73 8.27 7.66 -2.05
C ASN A 73 7.80 6.20 -2.19
N THR A 74 7.81 5.64 -3.40
CA THR A 74 7.42 4.24 -3.64
C THR A 74 8.46 3.22 -3.17
N GLU A 75 9.75 3.55 -3.21
CA GLU A 75 10.82 2.73 -2.63
C GLU A 75 10.69 2.66 -1.10
N ASP A 76 10.46 3.82 -0.46
CA ASP A 76 10.21 3.91 0.98
C ASP A 76 8.97 3.10 1.37
N ALA A 77 7.85 3.31 0.67
CA ALA A 77 6.62 2.55 0.88
C ALA A 77 6.86 1.04 0.76
N PHE A 78 7.53 0.58 -0.31
CA PHE A 78 7.83 -0.84 -0.48
C PHE A 78 8.68 -1.41 0.68
N ASN A 79 9.69 -0.68 1.13
CA ASN A 79 10.52 -1.09 2.26
C ASN A 79 9.74 -1.14 3.58
N TYR A 80 8.85 -0.19 3.83
CA TYR A 80 7.98 -0.20 4.99
C TYR A 80 6.98 -1.37 4.96
N ILE A 81 6.37 -1.67 3.81
CA ILE A 81 5.44 -2.80 3.66
C ILE A 81 6.17 -4.13 3.90
N LYS A 82 7.41 -4.28 3.39
CA LYS A 82 8.25 -5.45 3.68
C LYS A 82 8.53 -5.61 5.18
N LYS A 83 8.85 -4.52 5.88
CA LYS A 83 9.05 -4.54 7.34
C LYS A 83 7.75 -4.91 8.07
N ALA A 84 6.61 -4.34 7.66
CA ALA A 84 5.31 -4.70 8.21
C ALA A 84 5.04 -6.21 8.06
N LYS A 85 5.37 -6.81 6.91
CA LYS A 85 5.25 -8.27 6.71
C LYS A 85 6.04 -9.08 7.74
N GLN A 86 7.31 -8.73 7.96
CA GLN A 86 8.16 -9.41 8.95
C GLN A 86 7.60 -9.29 10.38
N LEU A 87 7.07 -8.12 10.72
CA LEU A 87 6.48 -7.85 12.03
C LEU A 87 5.16 -8.62 12.22
N VAL A 88 4.28 -8.68 11.22
CA VAL A 88 3.06 -9.51 11.24
C VAL A 88 3.40 -11.00 11.40
N GLN A 89 4.44 -11.49 10.71
CA GLN A 89 4.90 -12.88 10.83
C GLN A 89 5.42 -13.24 12.24
N THR A 90 5.89 -12.24 12.98
CA THR A 90 6.37 -12.39 14.37
C THR A 90 5.35 -11.90 15.39
N HIS A 91 4.10 -11.67 14.97
CA HIS A 91 2.98 -11.21 15.79
C HIS A 91 3.21 -9.86 16.51
N GLN A 92 4.07 -8.99 15.96
CA GLN A 92 4.34 -7.64 16.45
C GLN A 92 3.43 -6.61 15.78
N TYR A 93 2.14 -6.62 16.13
CA TYR A 93 1.11 -5.88 15.39
C TYR A 93 1.17 -4.35 15.55
N GLY A 94 1.44 -3.83 16.76
CA GLY A 94 1.64 -2.38 16.95
C GLY A 94 2.77 -1.81 16.07
N PRO A 95 3.99 -2.39 16.12
CA PRO A 95 5.05 -2.01 15.19
C PRO A 95 4.70 -2.21 13.71
N ALA A 96 3.96 -3.27 13.36
CA ALA A 96 3.50 -3.50 11.99
C ALA A 96 2.54 -2.40 11.51
N ASN A 97 1.60 -1.97 12.36
CA ASN A 97 0.68 -0.88 12.09
C ASN A 97 1.45 0.44 11.82
N ASN A 98 2.47 0.73 12.62
CA ASN A 98 3.33 1.90 12.40
C ASN A 98 4.02 1.85 11.03
N MET A 99 4.57 0.70 10.64
CA MET A 99 5.21 0.54 9.32
C MET A 99 4.20 0.67 8.18
N ALA A 100 3.00 0.08 8.30
CA ALA A 100 1.94 0.24 7.31
C ALA A 100 1.49 1.72 7.19
N SER A 101 1.36 2.42 8.31
CA SER A 101 1.02 3.84 8.33
C SER A 101 2.07 4.70 7.63
N LEU A 102 3.37 4.45 7.88
CA LEU A 102 4.47 5.11 7.17
C LEU A 102 4.43 4.84 5.66
N ALA A 103 4.10 3.61 5.24
CA ALA A 103 3.93 3.29 3.83
C ALA A 103 2.76 4.07 3.20
N SER A 104 1.62 4.19 3.89
CA SER A 104 0.48 4.98 3.42
C SER A 104 0.83 6.46 3.28
N VAL A 105 1.58 7.02 4.25
CA VAL A 105 2.06 8.41 4.19
C VAL A 105 2.98 8.60 2.99
N ALA A 106 3.97 7.74 2.80
CA ALA A 106 4.89 7.81 1.66
C ALA A 106 4.12 7.77 0.32
N LEU A 107 3.12 6.89 0.17
CA LEU A 107 2.28 6.86 -1.03
C LEU A 107 1.46 8.14 -1.22
N SER A 108 0.92 8.70 -0.14
CA SER A 108 0.21 9.98 -0.18
C SER A 108 1.13 11.16 -0.55
N ASP A 109 2.40 11.12 -0.15
CA ASP A 109 3.38 12.15 -0.50
C ASP A 109 3.68 12.17 -2.00
N CYS A 110 3.60 11.01 -2.67
CA CYS A 110 3.65 10.99 -4.12
C CYS A 110 2.50 11.80 -4.75
N ASP A 111 1.27 11.63 -4.27
CA ASP A 111 0.11 12.39 -4.76
C ASP A 111 0.26 13.88 -4.45
N ASN A 112 0.79 14.20 -3.26
CA ASN A 112 1.06 15.57 -2.82
C ASN A 112 2.07 16.28 -3.74
N ASN A 113 2.98 15.58 -4.42
CA ASN A 113 3.87 16.21 -5.41
C ASN A 113 3.12 16.85 -6.60
N PHE A 114 1.84 16.52 -6.80
CA PHE A 114 1.01 16.99 -7.91
C PHE A 114 -0.17 17.88 -7.47
N TRP A 115 -0.12 18.43 -6.25
CA TRP A 115 -1.17 19.32 -5.73
C TRP A 115 -1.43 20.57 -6.58
N LYS A 116 -0.38 21.06 -7.28
CA LYS A 116 -0.51 22.13 -8.29
C LYS A 116 -0.43 21.54 -9.70
N PRO A 117 -1.00 22.23 -10.72
CA PRO A 117 -0.74 21.91 -12.12
C PRO A 117 0.76 21.78 -12.45
N PRO A 118 1.12 20.97 -13.45
CA PRO A 118 0.25 20.04 -14.19
C PRO A 118 -0.20 18.83 -13.36
N ALA A 119 -1.37 18.27 -13.71
CA ALA A 119 -1.96 17.14 -13.01
C ALA A 119 -1.08 15.87 -13.06
N GLN A 120 -1.26 15.01 -12.07
CA GLN A 120 -0.59 13.71 -11.98
C GLN A 120 -0.95 12.82 -13.18
N PRO A 121 0.02 12.08 -13.75
CA PRO A 121 -0.29 11.04 -14.72
C PRO A 121 -1.27 10.02 -14.15
N ILE A 122 -2.33 9.69 -14.90
CA ILE A 122 -3.39 8.79 -14.43
C ILE A 122 -2.87 7.41 -14.03
N GLN A 123 -1.84 6.94 -14.74
CA GLN A 123 -1.17 5.66 -14.51
C GLN A 123 -0.47 5.64 -13.14
N LEU A 124 0.22 6.74 -12.79
CA LEU A 124 0.85 6.91 -11.48
C LEU A 124 -0.21 6.94 -10.37
N LYS A 125 -1.24 7.77 -10.54
CA LYS A 125 -2.33 7.93 -9.57
C LYS A 125 -3.02 6.59 -9.25
N ARG A 126 -3.33 5.80 -10.27
CA ARG A 126 -3.98 4.49 -10.09
C ARG A 126 -3.08 3.52 -9.34
N ALA A 127 -1.79 3.48 -9.66
CA ALA A 127 -0.84 2.58 -9.01
C ALA A 127 -0.63 2.94 -7.53
N THR A 128 -0.43 4.23 -7.21
CA THR A 128 -0.24 4.68 -5.82
C THR A 128 -1.51 4.54 -4.99
N TYR A 129 -2.66 4.89 -5.53
CA TYR A 129 -3.95 4.76 -4.86
C TYR A 129 -4.31 3.29 -4.57
N GLY A 130 -4.15 2.41 -5.58
CA GLY A 130 -4.42 0.99 -5.44
C GLY A 130 -3.58 0.35 -4.33
N LEU A 131 -2.27 0.63 -4.33
CA LEU A 131 -1.40 0.12 -3.27
C LEU A 131 -1.75 0.73 -1.91
N ARG A 132 -2.05 2.02 -1.84
CA ARG A 132 -2.43 2.69 -0.59
C ARG A 132 -3.68 2.06 0.02
N ALA A 133 -4.67 1.70 -0.79
CA ALA A 133 -5.86 1.00 -0.31
C ALA A 133 -5.52 -0.35 0.36
N LEU A 134 -4.60 -1.12 -0.24
CA LEU A 134 -4.09 -2.37 0.34
C LEU A 134 -3.38 -2.12 1.67
N VAL A 135 -2.53 -1.09 1.73
CA VAL A 135 -1.81 -0.71 2.95
C VAL A 135 -2.76 -0.27 4.06
N VAL A 136 -3.81 0.48 3.75
CA VAL A 136 -4.83 0.87 4.72
C VAL A 136 -5.53 -0.36 5.31
N ILE A 137 -5.82 -1.37 4.49
CA ILE A 137 -6.37 -2.65 4.98
C ILE A 137 -5.41 -3.30 5.99
N VAL A 138 -4.10 -3.31 5.70
CA VAL A 138 -3.08 -3.80 6.65
C VAL A 138 -3.11 -2.99 7.95
N CYS A 139 -3.22 -1.66 7.88
CA CYS A 139 -3.32 -0.81 9.08
C CYS A 139 -4.50 -1.23 9.97
N VAL A 140 -5.70 -1.40 9.40
CA VAL A 140 -6.88 -1.76 10.21
C VAL A 140 -6.72 -3.15 10.84
N PHE A 141 -6.27 -4.16 10.08
CA PHE A 141 -6.03 -5.49 10.65
C PHE A 141 -5.00 -5.50 11.78
N THR A 142 -3.90 -4.76 11.61
CA THR A 142 -2.83 -4.68 12.62
C THR A 142 -3.21 -3.81 13.82
N ASN A 143 -4.13 -2.86 13.65
CA ASN A 143 -4.71 -2.08 14.73
C ASN A 143 -5.63 -2.94 15.62
N ASP A 144 -6.52 -3.74 15.02
CA ASP A 144 -7.48 -4.55 15.77
C ASP A 144 -6.82 -5.76 16.48
N LEU A 145 -5.58 -6.08 16.11
CA LEU A 145 -4.77 -7.14 16.72
C LEU A 145 -3.81 -6.66 17.83
N GLY A 146 -3.61 -5.35 17.97
CA GLY A 146 -2.67 -4.73 18.91
C GLY A 146 -3.37 -3.98 20.03
#